data_AF-A0A938AQQ6-F1
#
_entry.id   AF-A0A938AQQ6-F1
#
_cell.length_a   1.000
_cell.length_b   1.000
_cell.length_c   1.000
_cell.angle_alpha   90.00
_cell.angle_beta   90.00
_cell.angle_gamma   90.00
#
_symmetry.space_group_name_H-M   'P 1'
#
loop_
_entity.id
_entity.type
_entity.pdbx_description
1 polymer ?
#
loop_
_entity_poly.entity_id
_entity_poly.type
_entity_poly.pdbx_seq_one_letter_code
_entity_poly.pdbx_strand_id
1 'polypeptide(L)'
;MKLPDVFQQLTIFFHQDLDPEYDTPEELVHNALYSYSPAERQALKDYMKELTDGRYDETQLREIWLKSKAEVLPFWGDEGSCVEFLKYLRKLVEQDVPPEK
;
A
#
# COMPACT_ATOMS: atom_id res chain seq x y z
N MET A 1 -9.66 -14.35 3.38
CA MET A 1 -8.18 -14.29 3.36
C MET A 1 -7.74 -13.38 4.50
N LYS A 2 -6.78 -13.79 5.32
CA LYS A 2 -6.20 -12.89 6.34
C LYS A 2 -5.07 -12.11 5.68
N LEU A 3 -5.15 -10.78 5.69
CA LEU A 3 -4.11 -9.92 5.12
C LEU A 3 -2.93 -9.80 6.09
N PRO A 4 -1.68 -9.69 5.60
CA PRO A 4 -0.52 -9.46 6.45
C PRO A 4 -0.66 -8.17 7.27
N ASP A 5 -0.22 -8.20 8.52
CA ASP A 5 -0.35 -7.05 9.42
C ASP A 5 0.42 -5.83 8.90
N VAL A 6 1.60 -6.03 8.31
CA VAL A 6 2.40 -4.98 7.65
C VAL A 6 1.65 -4.33 6.48
N PHE A 7 0.86 -5.08 5.71
CA PHE A 7 0.06 -4.46 4.65
C PHE A 7 -1.11 -3.68 5.24
N GLN A 8 -1.78 -4.25 6.25
CA GLN A 8 -2.88 -3.56 6.93
C GLN A 8 -2.42 -2.24 7.56
N GLN A 9 -1.24 -2.22 8.19
CA GLN A 9 -0.65 -1.01 8.78
C GLN A 9 -0.39 0.08 7.73
N LEU A 10 0.15 -0.28 6.55
CA LEU A 10 0.31 0.66 5.44
C LEU A 10 -1.04 1.23 5.00
N THR A 11 -2.06 0.37 4.84
CA THR A 11 -3.37 0.80 4.33
C THR A 11 -4.13 1.76 5.26
N ILE A 12 -3.78 1.83 6.55
CA ILE A 12 -4.38 2.79 7.49
C ILE A 12 -4.10 4.24 7.05
N PHE A 13 -2.96 4.50 6.42
CA PHE A 13 -2.61 5.85 5.96
C PHE A 13 -3.47 6.32 4.77
N PHE A 14 -4.20 5.41 4.13
CA PHE A 14 -5.18 5.71 3.10
C PHE A 14 -6.58 5.86 3.70
N HIS A 15 -6.66 6.53 4.85
CA HIS A 15 -7.92 6.93 5.50
C HIS A 15 -8.32 8.32 4.99
N GLN A 16 -9.62 8.57 4.83
CA GLN A 16 -10.13 9.84 4.27
C GLN A 16 -9.66 11.09 5.03
N ASP A 17 -9.38 10.95 6.33
CA ASP A 17 -8.90 12.05 7.19
C ASP A 17 -7.37 12.23 7.16
N LEU A 18 -6.62 11.23 6.69
CA LEU A 18 -5.14 11.26 6.62
C LEU A 18 -4.63 11.65 5.22
N ASP A 19 -5.40 11.38 4.18
CA ASP A 19 -5.09 11.81 2.81
C ASP A 19 -4.81 13.33 2.68
N PRO A 20 -5.57 14.25 3.32
CA PRO A 20 -5.27 15.69 3.25
C PRO A 20 -4.07 16.13 4.12
N GLU A 21 -3.48 15.24 4.93
CA GLU A 21 -2.35 15.59 5.81
C GLU A 21 -0.98 15.51 5.10
N TYR A 22 -0.90 14.87 3.93
CA TYR A 22 0.36 14.68 3.21
C TYR A 22 0.32 15.37 1.85
N ASP A 23 1.37 16.12 1.53
CA ASP A 23 1.42 16.89 0.28
C ASP A 23 1.71 16.00 -0.94
N THR A 24 2.31 14.82 -0.72
CA THR A 24 2.66 13.86 -1.78
C THR A 24 2.49 12.40 -1.35
N PRO A 25 2.22 11.47 -2.30
CA PRO A 25 2.21 10.03 -2.01
C PRO A 25 3.54 9.51 -1.46
N GLU A 26 4.67 10.05 -1.92
CA GLU A 26 6.01 9.72 -1.42
C GLU A 26 6.13 10.01 0.08
N GLU A 27 5.66 11.19 0.52
CA GLU A 27 5.66 11.60 1.92
C GLU A 27 4.74 10.72 2.78
N LEU A 28 3.54 10.41 2.27
CA LEU A 28 2.60 9.49 2.94
C LEU A 28 3.25 8.13 3.16
N VAL A 29 3.87 7.55 2.13
CA VAL A 29 4.54 6.25 2.22
C VAL A 29 5.74 6.32 3.17
N HIS A 30 6.55 7.37 3.11
CA HIS A 30 7.68 7.55 4.02
C HIS A 30 7.23 7.57 5.49
N ASN A 31 6.20 8.36 5.80
CA ASN A 31 5.62 8.42 7.14
C ASN A 31 4.98 7.09 7.56
N ALA A 32 4.30 6.40 6.64
CA ALA A 32 3.72 5.09 6.92
C ALA A 32 4.78 4.04 7.30
N LEU A 33 5.94 4.10 6.66
CA LEU A 33 7.04 3.18 6.91
C LEU A 33 7.96 3.62 8.06
N TYR A 34 7.79 4.83 8.61
CA TYR A 34 8.67 5.39 9.64
C TYR A 34 8.76 4.49 10.88
N SER A 35 7.65 3.88 11.28
CA SER A 35 7.57 2.99 12.45
C SER A 35 8.04 1.55 12.17
N TYR A 36 8.30 1.18 10.92
CA TYR A 36 8.59 -0.20 10.55
C TYR A 36 10.04 -0.55 10.86
N SER A 37 10.23 -1.71 11.49
CA SER A 37 11.52 -2.38 11.55
C SER A 37 12.00 -2.82 10.15
N PRO A 38 13.32 -3.11 9.99
CA PRO A 38 13.85 -3.65 8.74
C PRO A 38 13.15 -4.94 8.27
N ALA A 39 12.75 -5.80 9.21
CA ALA A 39 12.04 -7.05 8.90
C ALA A 39 10.63 -6.80 8.39
N GLU A 40 9.88 -5.86 9.00
CA GLU A 40 8.55 -5.48 8.55
C GLU A 40 8.58 -4.81 7.16
N ARG A 41 9.59 -3.97 6.90
CA ARG A 41 9.82 -3.38 5.58
C ARG A 41 10.05 -4.45 4.52
N GLN A 42 10.89 -5.45 4.81
CA GLN A 42 11.14 -6.54 3.88
C GLN A 42 9.87 -7.38 3.66
N ALA A 43 9.13 -7.73 4.72
CA ALA A 43 7.88 -8.47 4.60
C ALA A 43 6.83 -7.73 3.78
N LEU A 44 6.73 -6.40 3.94
CA LEU A 44 5.86 -5.56 3.12
C LEU A 44 6.30 -5.57 1.65
N LYS A 45 7.60 -5.42 1.37
CA LYS A 45 8.15 -5.47 -0.01
C LYS A 45 7.82 -6.80 -0.68
N ASP A 46 8.00 -7.91 0.03
CA ASP A 46 7.72 -9.25 -0.49
C ASP A 46 6.23 -9.42 -0.80
N TYR A 47 5.34 -8.94 0.08
CA TYR A 47 3.90 -9.01 -0.15
C TYR A 47 3.44 -8.08 -1.28
N MET A 48 3.95 -6.85 -1.37
CA MET A 48 3.67 -5.94 -2.48
C MET A 48 4.13 -6.51 -3.82
N LYS A 49 5.25 -7.25 -3.83
CA LYS A 49 5.70 -8.00 -5.01
C LYS A 49 4.72 -9.11 -5.36
N GLU A 50 4.25 -9.91 -4.39
CA GLU A 50 3.24 -10.96 -4.62
C GLU A 50 1.92 -10.38 -5.19
N LEU A 51 1.48 -9.21 -4.72
CA LEU A 51 0.28 -8.55 -5.27
C LEU A 51 0.46 -8.08 -6.72
N THR A 52 1.69 -7.83 -7.16
CA THR A 52 1.98 -7.19 -8.45
C THR A 52 2.69 -8.10 -9.45
N ASP A 53 2.91 -9.38 -9.12
CA ASP A 53 3.62 -10.35 -9.97
C ASP A 53 2.73 -11.04 -11.03
N GLY A 54 1.45 -10.69 -11.09
CA GLY A 54 0.46 -11.26 -12.00
C GLY A 54 -0.29 -12.47 -11.45
N ARG A 55 -0.10 -12.84 -10.18
CA ARG A 55 -0.87 -13.89 -9.49
C ARG A 55 -2.33 -13.55 -9.28
N TYR A 56 -2.65 -12.26 -9.17
CA TYR A 56 -4.00 -11.74 -8.95
C TYR A 56 -4.44 -10.88 -10.12
N ASP A 57 -5.70 -11.03 -10.54
CA ASP A 57 -6.33 -10.12 -11.50
C ASP A 57 -6.87 -8.84 -10.83
N GLU A 58 -7.31 -7.87 -11.63
CA GLU A 58 -7.84 -6.58 -11.15
C GLU A 58 -9.00 -6.77 -10.16
N THR A 59 -9.92 -7.71 -10.42
CA THR A 59 -11.05 -7.99 -9.53
C THR A 59 -10.58 -8.50 -8.17
N GLN A 60 -9.63 -9.45 -8.18
CA GLN A 60 -9.05 -10.00 -6.95
C GLN A 60 -8.26 -8.96 -6.17
N LEU A 61 -7.51 -8.08 -6.84
CA LEU A 61 -6.78 -7.00 -6.18
C LEU A 61 -7.72 -5.96 -5.57
N ARG A 62 -8.81 -5.61 -6.26
CA ARG A 62 -9.87 -4.76 -5.69
C ARG A 62 -10.47 -5.39 -4.44
N GLU A 63 -10.77 -6.70 -4.46
CA GLU A 63 -11.24 -7.39 -3.26
C GLU A 63 -10.23 -7.38 -2.11
N ILE A 64 -8.93 -7.54 -2.41
CA ILE A 64 -7.86 -7.46 -1.41
C ILE A 64 -7.80 -6.06 -0.81
N TRP A 65 -7.89 -5.02 -1.64
CA TRP A 65 -7.92 -3.62 -1.19
C TRP A 65 -9.14 -3.34 -0.31
N LEU A 66 -10.34 -3.77 -0.72
CA LEU A 66 -11.58 -3.59 0.06
C LEU A 66 -11.58 -4.35 1.40
N LYS A 67 -10.78 -5.42 1.52
CA LYS A 67 -10.59 -6.18 2.77
C LYS A 67 -9.49 -5.56 3.66
N SER A 68 -8.79 -4.53 3.18
CA SER A 68 -7.75 -3.83 3.93
C SER A 68 -8.34 -2.81 4.92
N LYS A 69 -7.48 -1.95 5.47
CA LYS A 69 -7.91 -0.84 6.34
C LYS A 69 -7.98 0.50 5.61
N ALA A 70 -7.76 0.53 4.29
CA ALA A 70 -7.92 1.74 3.50
C ALA A 70 -9.41 2.12 3.38
N GLU A 71 -9.68 3.42 3.45
CA GLU A 71 -10.99 4.00 3.15
C GLU A 71 -10.99 4.70 1.79
N VAL A 72 -9.83 5.17 1.34
CA VAL A 72 -9.63 5.74 0.00
C VAL A 72 -9.51 4.60 -1.03
N LEU A 73 -10.26 4.72 -2.11
CA LEU A 73 -10.31 3.72 -3.17
C LEU A 73 -9.58 4.23 -4.43
N PRO A 74 -8.67 3.44 -5.02
CA PRO A 74 -8.01 3.79 -6.28
C PRO A 74 -8.88 3.50 -7.52
N PHE A 75 -10.17 3.21 -7.32
CA PHE A 75 -11.14 2.85 -8.36
C PHE A 75 -12.56 3.25 -7.96
N TRP A 76 -13.42 3.45 -8.96
CA TRP A 76 -14.85 3.70 -8.78
C TRP A 76 -15.65 3.06 -9.93
N GLY A 77 -16.48 2.06 -9.64
CA GLY A 77 -17.13 1.27 -10.69
C GLY A 77 -16.10 0.64 -11.62
N ASP A 78 -16.17 0.92 -12.92
CA ASP A 78 -15.19 0.43 -13.91
C ASP A 78 -14.00 1.39 -14.12
N GLU A 79 -14.02 2.57 -13.51
CA GLU A 79 -12.94 3.55 -13.59
C GLU A 79 -11.83 3.26 -12.58
N GLY A 80 -10.59 3.62 -12.94
CA GLY A 80 -9.39 3.37 -12.13
C GLY A 80 -8.84 1.95 -12.25
N SER A 81 -7.60 1.76 -11.77
CA SER A 81 -6.94 0.45 -11.76
C SER A 81 -6.21 0.23 -10.44
N CYS A 82 -6.68 -0.76 -9.71
CA CYS A 82 -6.04 -1.25 -8.50
C CYS A 82 -4.68 -1.88 -8.83
N VAL A 83 -4.54 -2.56 -9.97
CA VAL A 83 -3.25 -3.09 -10.45
C VAL A 83 -2.21 -1.97 -10.58
N GLU A 84 -2.51 -0.92 -11.35
CA GLU A 84 -1.54 0.15 -11.60
C GLU A 84 -1.25 0.95 -10.33
N PHE A 85 -2.26 1.17 -9.49
CA PHE A 85 -2.06 1.80 -8.19
C PHE A 85 -1.14 0.98 -7.27
N LEU A 86 -1.37 -0.34 -7.13
CA LEU A 86 -0.52 -1.19 -6.30
C LEU A 86 0.91 -1.30 -6.83
N LYS A 87 1.11 -1.26 -8.16
CA LYS A 87 2.45 -1.16 -8.76
C LYS A 87 3.13 0.15 -8.41
N TYR A 88 2.41 1.27 -8.49
CA TYR A 88 2.95 2.56 -8.08
C TYR A 88 3.32 2.58 -6.60
N LEU A 89 2.43 2.10 -5.73
CA LEU A 89 2.69 2.00 -4.29
C LEU A 89 3.89 1.10 -3.98
N ARG A 90 4.02 -0.04 -4.67
CA ARG A 90 5.20 -0.92 -4.54
C ARG A 90 6.49 -0.16 -4.88
N LYS A 91 6.50 0.61 -5.97
CA LYS A 91 7.66 1.40 -6.36
C LYS A 91 8.06 2.39 -5.25
N LEU A 92 7.10 3.07 -4.65
CA LEU A 92 7.35 3.99 -3.52
C LEU A 92 7.95 3.25 -2.32
N VAL A 93 7.37 2.10 -1.94
CA VAL A 93 7.88 1.26 -0.85
C VAL A 93 9.29 0.74 -1.13
N GLU A 94 9.60 0.39 -2.38
CA GLU A 94 10.94 -0.06 -2.78
C GLU A 94 11.98 1.07 -2.75
N GLN A 95 11.58 2.30 -3.08
CA GLN A 95 12.42 3.50 -3.10
C GLN A 95 12.63 4.12 -1.72
N ASP A 96 11.75 3.84 -0.76
CA ASP A 96 11.86 4.40 0.59
C ASP A 96 13.17 4.00 1.28
N VAL A 97 13.85 5.01 1.80
CA VAL A 97 15.11 4.88 2.54
C VAL A 97 14.79 4.96 4.03
N PRO A 98 15.15 3.96 4.85
CA PRO A 98 14.93 4.01 6.29
C PRO A 98 15.62 5.24 6.91
N PRO A 99 15.02 5.90 7.91
CA PRO A 99 15.68 6.99 8.61
C PRO A 99 16.98 6.51 9.26
N GLU A 100 18.05 7.32 9.17
CA GLU A 100 19.26 7.10 9.96
C GLU A 100 18.90 7.24 11.45
N LYS A 101 19.13 6.20 12.25
CA LYS A 101 18.87 6.20 13.69
C LYS A 101 19.98 6.87 14.47
#